data_AF-A0AAJ2W6B0-F1
#
_entry.id   AF-A0AAJ2W6B0-F1
#
_cell.length_a   1.000
_cell.length_b   1.000
_cell.length_c   1.000
_cell.angle_alpha   90.00
_cell.angle_beta   90.00
_cell.angle_gamma   90.00
#
_symmetry.space_group_name_H-M   'P 1'
#
loop_
_entity.id
_entity.type
_entity.pdbx_description
1 polymer ?
#
loop_
_entity_poly.entity_id
_entity_poly.type
_entity_poly.pdbx_seq_one_letter_code
_entity_poly.pdbx_strand_id
1 'polypeptide(L)'
;MAEQPKQVGGGRNMFGDFAPKLAALTDDVLFEDVWNRPELSARDRSLVTVAVLAAGGHTGQLEFHLGRAVENGVTQEELIEDITHVTLYAGWPNGMAAMGVAKKLFTTEDQEKS
;
A
#
# COMPACT_ATOMS: atom_id res chain seq x y z
N MET A 1 4.29 -19.20 11.60
CA MET A 1 4.53 -17.88 11.00
C MET A 1 4.63 -16.88 12.14
N ALA A 2 5.50 -15.87 12.04
CA ALA A 2 5.60 -14.85 13.09
C ALA A 2 4.25 -14.13 13.26
N GLU A 3 3.94 -13.72 14.48
CA GLU A 3 2.76 -12.92 14.78
C GLU A 3 2.90 -11.56 14.06
N GLN A 4 1.97 -11.26 13.15
CA GLN A 4 1.97 -10.01 12.37
C GLN A 4 1.00 -8.99 12.98
N PRO A 5 1.25 -7.68 12.83
CA PRO A 5 0.33 -6.65 13.31
C PRO A 5 -1.05 -6.83 12.67
N LYS A 6 -2.10 -6.77 13.48
CA LYS A 6 -3.48 -6.83 12.98
C LYS A 6 -3.72 -5.61 12.08
N GLN A 7 -4.12 -5.89 10.85
CA GLN A 7 -4.44 -4.87 9.86
C GLN A 7 -5.83 -4.32 10.18
N VAL A 8 -5.94 -2.99 10.18
CA VAL A 8 -7.19 -2.26 10.44
C VAL A 8 -7.44 -1.24 9.34
N GLY A 9 -8.72 -1.06 9.03
CA GLY A 9 -9.22 -0.11 8.04
C GLY A 9 -9.58 1.24 8.68
N GLY A 10 -9.88 2.22 7.82
CA GLY A 10 -10.38 3.54 8.22
C GLY A 10 -11.66 3.94 7.49
N GLY A 11 -12.34 2.98 6.85
CA GLY A 11 -13.48 3.22 5.98
C GLY A 11 -14.64 3.91 6.70
N ARG A 12 -14.99 3.47 7.91
CA ARG A 12 -16.04 4.11 8.73
C ARG A 12 -15.70 5.53 9.12
N ASN A 13 -14.45 5.82 9.43
CA ASN A 13 -14.03 7.18 9.78
C ASN A 13 -14.07 8.12 8.57
N MET A 14 -13.72 7.61 7.37
CA MET A 14 -13.65 8.43 6.16
C MET A 14 -15.02 8.64 5.50
N PHE A 15 -15.85 7.60 5.46
CA PHE A 15 -17.05 7.58 4.63
C PHE A 15 -18.30 7.06 5.35
N GLY A 16 -18.28 6.90 6.67
CA GLY A 16 -19.39 6.32 7.45
C GLY A 16 -20.72 7.04 7.22
N ASP A 17 -20.72 8.38 7.25
CA ASP A 17 -21.94 9.18 7.10
C ASP A 17 -22.42 9.33 5.66
N PHE A 18 -21.51 9.17 4.68
CA PHE A 18 -21.80 9.42 3.26
C PHE A 18 -22.06 8.13 2.47
N ALA A 19 -21.24 7.11 2.69
CA ALA A 19 -21.29 5.82 2.00
C ALA A 19 -21.11 4.65 3.00
N PRO A 20 -22.08 4.43 3.91
CA PRO A 20 -21.93 3.52 5.06
C PRO A 20 -21.62 2.08 4.65
N LYS A 21 -22.18 1.59 3.53
CA LYS A 21 -21.90 0.23 3.07
C LYS A 21 -20.48 0.08 2.54
N LEU A 22 -19.96 1.07 1.82
CA LEU A 22 -18.57 1.05 1.34
C LEU A 22 -17.61 1.09 2.52
N ALA A 23 -17.86 2.00 3.47
CA ALA A 23 -17.11 2.09 4.72
C ALA A 23 -17.05 0.74 5.46
N ALA A 24 -18.19 0.07 5.64
CA ALA A 24 -18.26 -1.23 6.30
C ALA A 24 -17.52 -2.34 5.51
N LEU A 25 -17.59 -2.35 4.17
CA LEU A 25 -16.85 -3.32 3.36
C LEU A 25 -15.32 -3.11 3.46
N THR A 26 -14.88 -1.86 3.47
CA THR A 26 -13.45 -1.53 3.65
C THR A 26 -12.94 -2.03 5.01
N ASP A 27 -13.71 -1.86 6.07
CA ASP A 27 -13.26 -2.28 7.39
C ASP A 27 -13.45 -3.78 7.60
N ASP A 28 -14.67 -4.29 7.46
CA ASP A 28 -15.03 -5.66 7.87
C ASP A 28 -14.46 -6.73 6.94
N VAL A 29 -14.49 -6.48 5.64
CA VAL A 29 -14.11 -7.49 4.63
C VAL A 29 -12.65 -7.32 4.23
N LEU A 30 -12.26 -6.10 3.86
CA LEU A 30 -10.90 -5.87 3.39
C LEU A 30 -9.89 -5.96 4.54
N PHE A 31 -9.96 -5.05 5.51
CA PHE A 31 -8.90 -4.94 6.51
C PHE A 31 -9.05 -5.87 7.72
N GLU A 32 -10.27 -6.16 8.18
CA GLU A 32 -10.48 -7.05 9.33
C GLU A 32 -10.46 -8.55 8.96
N ASP A 33 -10.76 -8.92 7.71
CA ASP A 33 -10.67 -10.30 7.20
C ASP A 33 -9.48 -10.49 6.23
N VAL A 34 -9.62 -10.07 4.96
CA VAL A 34 -8.70 -10.47 3.87
C VAL A 34 -7.24 -10.13 4.16
N TRP A 35 -6.96 -8.95 4.72
CA TRP A 35 -5.60 -8.53 5.06
C TRP A 35 -5.01 -9.27 6.28
N ASN A 36 -5.84 -9.87 7.12
CA ASN A 36 -5.42 -10.61 8.31
C ASN A 36 -5.32 -12.14 8.09
N ARG A 37 -5.70 -12.62 6.90
CA ARG A 37 -5.62 -14.04 6.54
C ARG A 37 -4.17 -14.57 6.60
N PRO A 38 -3.92 -15.70 7.30
CA PRO A 38 -2.56 -16.13 7.67
C PRO A 38 -1.75 -16.73 6.53
N GLU A 39 -2.35 -17.06 5.39
CA GLU A 39 -1.65 -17.77 4.30
C GLU A 39 -0.67 -16.89 3.52
N LEU A 40 -0.81 -15.56 3.62
CA LEU A 40 0.11 -14.58 3.03
C LEU A 40 0.35 -13.46 4.04
N SER A 41 1.62 -13.16 4.29
CA SER A 41 2.01 -12.17 5.30
C SER A 41 1.54 -10.76 4.92
N ALA A 42 1.37 -9.89 5.91
CA ALA A 42 1.03 -8.48 5.70
C ALA A 42 2.11 -7.78 4.85
N ARG A 43 3.38 -8.16 5.03
CA ARG A 43 4.51 -7.70 4.21
C ARG A 43 4.30 -8.04 2.73
N ASP A 44 4.03 -9.30 2.42
CA ASP A 44 3.89 -9.76 1.04
C ASP A 44 2.58 -9.27 0.41
N ARG A 45 1.50 -9.12 1.21
CA ARG A 45 0.26 -8.47 0.76
C ARG A 45 0.49 -7.00 0.39
N SER A 46 1.30 -6.29 1.16
CA SER A 46 1.66 -4.91 0.85
C SER A 46 2.45 -4.82 -0.46
N LEU A 47 3.45 -5.69 -0.67
CA LEU A 47 4.19 -5.78 -1.94
C LEU A 47 3.25 -5.99 -3.13
N VAL A 48 2.38 -7.01 -3.07
CA VAL A 48 1.43 -7.29 -4.16
C VAL A 48 0.48 -6.09 -4.40
N THR A 49 0.02 -5.44 -3.33
CA THR A 49 -0.89 -4.29 -3.45
C THR A 49 -0.18 -3.11 -4.13
N VAL A 50 1.05 -2.79 -3.71
CA VAL A 50 1.86 -1.73 -4.33
C VAL A 50 2.10 -2.03 -5.81
N ALA A 51 2.51 -3.25 -6.14
CA ALA A 51 2.74 -3.66 -7.53
C ALA A 51 1.49 -3.48 -8.41
N VAL A 52 0.31 -3.89 -7.93
CA VAL A 52 -0.96 -3.76 -8.65
C VAL A 52 -1.37 -2.29 -8.81
N LEU A 53 -1.22 -1.47 -7.76
CA LEU A 53 -1.55 -0.04 -7.83
C LEU A 53 -0.59 0.71 -8.77
N ALA A 54 0.70 0.40 -8.73
CA ALA A 54 1.69 0.94 -9.65
C ALA A 54 1.36 0.53 -11.10
N ALA A 55 1.10 -0.76 -11.33
CA ALA A 55 0.76 -1.28 -12.66
C ALA A 55 -0.52 -0.66 -13.24
N GLY A 56 -1.53 -0.39 -12.40
CA GLY A 56 -2.79 0.25 -12.79
C GLY A 56 -2.74 1.78 -12.87
N GLY A 57 -1.61 2.42 -12.51
CA GLY A 57 -1.50 3.87 -12.48
C GLY A 57 -2.34 4.53 -11.37
N HIS A 58 -2.69 3.81 -10.31
CA HIS A 58 -3.57 4.27 -9.22
C HIS A 58 -2.80 5.03 -8.13
N THR A 59 -2.10 6.09 -8.54
CA THR A 59 -1.19 6.87 -7.66
C THR A 59 -1.88 7.47 -6.44
N GLY A 60 -3.17 7.80 -6.52
CA GLY A 60 -3.95 8.33 -5.39
C GLY A 60 -4.19 7.36 -4.23
N GLN A 61 -3.95 6.05 -4.42
CA GLN A 61 -3.94 5.06 -3.34
C GLN A 61 -2.52 4.60 -2.99
N LEU A 62 -1.56 4.86 -3.86
CA LEU A 62 -0.21 4.35 -3.75
C LEU A 62 0.54 4.96 -2.56
N GLU A 63 0.36 6.25 -2.25
CA GLU A 63 1.01 6.92 -1.11
C GLU A 63 0.68 6.21 0.23
N PHE A 64 -0.60 5.93 0.48
CA PHE A 64 -1.05 5.19 1.66
C PHE A 64 -0.47 3.77 1.71
N HIS A 65 -0.50 3.05 0.60
CA HIS A 65 -0.06 1.65 0.56
C HIS A 65 1.47 1.50 0.61
N LEU A 66 2.24 2.49 0.15
CA LEU A 66 3.70 2.53 0.33
C LEU A 66 4.06 2.70 1.81
N GLY A 67 3.44 3.65 2.52
CA GLY A 67 3.66 3.82 3.96
C GLY A 67 3.29 2.55 4.74
N ARG A 68 2.12 1.97 4.45
CA ARG A 68 1.69 0.69 5.04
C ARG A 68 2.65 -0.47 4.70
N ALA A 69 3.27 -0.48 3.52
CA ALA A 69 4.25 -1.50 3.17
C ALA A 69 5.49 -1.41 4.06
N VAL A 70 5.97 -0.18 4.32
CA VAL A 70 7.09 0.06 5.24
C VAL A 70 6.74 -0.35 6.67
N GLU A 71 5.54 0.01 7.16
CA GLU A 71 5.05 -0.42 8.48
C GLU A 71 4.96 -1.95 8.61
N ASN A 72 4.61 -2.63 7.52
CA ASN A 72 4.56 -4.09 7.44
C ASN A 72 5.94 -4.75 7.20
N GLY A 73 7.02 -3.96 7.14
CA GLY A 73 8.40 -4.46 7.07
C GLY A 73 8.96 -4.68 5.66
N VAL A 74 8.37 -4.08 4.63
CA VAL A 74 9.00 -3.97 3.30
C VAL A 74 9.98 -2.80 3.33
N THR A 75 11.21 -2.98 2.85
CA THR A 75 12.17 -1.86 2.84
C THR A 75 11.87 -0.88 1.70
N GLN A 76 12.36 0.36 1.81
CA GLN A 76 12.23 1.34 0.73
C GLN A 76 12.94 0.86 -0.55
N GLU A 77 14.09 0.21 -0.43
CA GLU A 77 14.83 -0.37 -1.56
C GLU A 77 14.02 -1.47 -2.26
N GLU A 78 13.34 -2.32 -1.50
CA GLU A 78 12.47 -3.36 -2.06
C GLU A 78 11.27 -2.75 -2.80
N LEU A 79 10.67 -1.68 -2.29
CA LEU A 79 9.56 -0.97 -2.94
C LEU A 79 10.00 -0.22 -4.19
N ILE A 80 11.19 0.40 -4.15
CA ILE A 80 11.80 1.03 -5.32
C ILE A 80 11.99 -0.03 -6.41
N GLU A 81 12.50 -1.21 -6.05
CA GLU A 81 12.80 -2.24 -7.04
C GLU A 81 11.57 -3.00 -7.54
N ASP A 82 10.53 -3.15 -6.72
CA ASP A 82 9.21 -3.59 -7.16
C ASP A 82 8.63 -2.66 -8.24
N ILE A 83 8.66 -1.35 -8.00
CA ILE A 83 8.17 -0.35 -8.98
C ILE A 83 9.03 -0.37 -10.25
N THR A 84 10.36 -0.44 -10.12
CA THR A 84 11.27 -0.60 -11.27
C THR A 84 10.91 -1.82 -12.09
N HIS A 85 10.67 -2.97 -11.44
CA HIS A 85 10.30 -4.21 -12.12
C HIS A 85 8.95 -4.10 -12.81
N VAL A 86 7.93 -3.58 -12.12
CA VAL A 86 6.57 -3.35 -12.66
C VAL A 86 6.59 -2.45 -13.89
N THR A 87 7.48 -1.44 -13.93
CA THR A 87 7.62 -0.51 -15.07
C THR A 87 7.84 -1.24 -16.40
N LEU A 88 8.56 -2.38 -16.38
CA LEU A 88 8.88 -3.17 -17.56
C LEU A 88 7.67 -3.94 -18.10
N TYR A 89 6.69 -4.25 -17.25
CA TYR A 89 5.50 -5.03 -17.60
C TYR A 89 4.24 -4.18 -17.76
N ALA A 90 4.14 -3.07 -17.03
CA ALA A 90 2.98 -2.18 -17.02
C ALA A 90 3.20 -0.86 -17.77
N GLY A 91 4.40 -0.66 -18.32
CA GLY A 91 4.76 0.48 -19.14
C GLY A 91 5.39 1.64 -18.36
N TRP A 92 6.26 2.37 -19.08
CA TRP A 92 7.03 3.49 -18.54
C TRP A 92 6.21 4.59 -17.87
N PRO A 93 5.05 5.03 -18.41
CA PRO A 93 4.24 6.08 -17.79
C PRO A 93 3.76 5.72 -16.38
N ASN A 94 3.29 4.49 -16.18
CA ASN A 94 2.79 4.01 -14.89
C ASN A 94 3.92 3.90 -13.87
N GLY A 95 5.05 3.33 -14.29
CA GLY A 95 6.27 3.24 -13.48
C GLY A 95 6.79 4.61 -13.01
N MET A 96 6.93 5.56 -13.92
CA MET A 96 7.40 6.92 -13.61
C MET A 96 6.44 7.64 -12.65
N ALA A 97 5.14 7.51 -12.85
CA ALA A 97 4.14 8.10 -11.96
C ALA A 97 4.21 7.49 -10.55
N ALA A 98 4.31 6.17 -10.46
CA ALA A 98 4.46 5.45 -9.18
C ALA A 98 5.76 5.83 -8.45
N MET A 99 6.89 5.86 -9.17
CA MET A 99 8.19 6.23 -8.61
C MET A 99 8.20 7.69 -8.12
N GLY A 100 7.46 8.58 -8.78
CA GLY A 100 7.26 9.96 -8.32
C GLY A 100 6.60 10.04 -6.94
N VAL A 101 5.59 9.20 -6.68
CA VAL A 101 4.93 9.10 -5.36
C VAL A 101 5.89 8.53 -4.32
N ALA A 102 6.60 7.44 -4.64
CA ALA A 102 7.57 6.82 -3.75
C ALA A 102 8.68 7.81 -3.34
N LYS A 103 9.25 8.52 -4.32
CA LYS A 103 10.26 9.56 -4.07
C LYS A 103 9.74 10.64 -3.12
N LYS A 104 8.53 11.16 -3.34
CA LYS A 104 7.93 12.19 -2.49
C LYS A 104 7.81 11.72 -1.03
N LEU A 105 7.30 10.51 -0.82
CA LEU A 105 7.09 9.95 0.51
C LEU A 105 8.42 9.74 1.25
N PHE A 106 9.34 9.01 0.63
CA PHE A 106 10.58 8.58 1.30
C PHE A 106 11.56 9.73 1.54
N THR A 107 11.58 10.74 0.67
CA THR A 107 12.44 11.93 0.89
C THR A 107 11.89 12.89 1.94
N THR A 108 10.59 12.86 2.23
CA THR A 108 10.00 13.67 3.30
C THR A 108 10.30 13.06 4.67
N GLU A 109 10.21 11.74 4.80
CA GLU A 109 10.50 11.04 6.07
C GLU A 109 11.97 11.18 6.50
N ASP A 110 12.91 11.22 5.57
CA ASP A 110 14.34 11.41 5.87
C ASP A 110 14.64 12.81 6.42
N GLN A 111 13.84 13.81 6.03
CA GLN A 111 13.98 15.19 6.53
C GLN A 111 13.39 15.39 7.93
N GLU A 112 12.40 14.59 8.32
CA GLU A 112 11.82 14.65 9.68
C GLU A 112 12.66 13.89 10.72
N LYS A 113 13.54 12.99 10.28
CA LYS A 113 14.43 12.19 11.15
C LYS A 113 15.84 12.78 11.33
N SER A 114 16.19 13.87 10.62
CA SER A 114 17.46 14.62 10.72
C SER A 114 17.29 15.94 11.48
#